data_AF-A0A1V6N211-F1
#
_entry.id   AF-A0A1V6N211-F1
#
_cell.length_a   1.000
_cell.length_b   1.000
_cell.length_c   1.000
_cell.angle_alpha   90.00
_cell.angle_beta   90.00
_cell.angle_gamma   90.00
#
_symmetry.space_group_name_H-M   'P 1'
#
loop_
_entity.id
_entity.type
_entity.pdbx_description
1 polymer ?
#
loop_
_entity_poly.entity_id
_entity_poly.type
_entity_poly.pdbx_seq_one_letter_code
_entity_poly.pdbx_strand_id
1 'polypeptide(L)'
;MSCYKYWGKIEEIATALEDYGDIDKYGDSKLDNIKLEKILKLLDEVEIIAHDNIIDFDSAKHILDDPKMNKALQLIRKFYVYAGSRLETENAKKILESENPEKTLESFTFFDRYEGLIKNESQLVKFDENKKIIFIGSGPLPLTLIMFNKIFKSKCIGIEMDEKVANLSREVLKKINMEENIEIIVGDEKTIQNIDYDIIMVAALAEPKERVFANVWEMINEKTPVLYRTYTGMRAILYSPVTEKETRGFHKEVMILPTGNINNTSVLIRKII
;
A
#
# COMPACT_ATOMS: atom_id res chain seq x y z
N MET A 1 -17.20 6.80 -24.25
CA MET A 1 -15.83 6.39 -24.65
C MET A 1 -15.87 4.94 -25.07
N SER A 2 -15.01 4.51 -25.98
CA SER A 2 -14.89 3.09 -26.30
C SER A 2 -14.47 2.33 -25.04
N CYS A 3 -15.22 1.29 -24.68
CA CYS A 3 -14.94 0.34 -23.60
C CYS A 3 -13.62 -0.43 -23.76
N TYR A 4 -12.83 -0.11 -24.81
CA TYR A 4 -11.58 -0.80 -25.16
C TYR A 4 -10.38 0.16 -25.30
N LYS A 5 -10.51 1.43 -24.88
CA LYS A 5 -9.48 2.48 -25.08
C LYS A 5 -8.05 2.00 -24.74
N TYR A 6 -7.88 1.22 -23.67
CA TYR A 6 -6.58 0.87 -23.13
C TYR A 6 -6.11 -0.57 -23.39
N TRP A 7 -6.92 -1.44 -24.00
CA TRP A 7 -6.54 -2.85 -24.16
C TRP A 7 -5.20 -3.03 -24.88
N GLY A 8 -5.01 -2.39 -26.03
CA GLY A 8 -3.74 -2.50 -26.77
C GLY A 8 -2.53 -2.00 -25.96
N LYS A 9 -2.69 -0.94 -25.16
CA LYS A 9 -1.60 -0.42 -24.32
C LYS A 9 -1.34 -1.30 -23.10
N ILE A 10 -2.38 -1.86 -22.49
CA ILE A 10 -2.26 -2.83 -21.38
C ILE A 10 -1.52 -4.08 -21.86
N GLU A 11 -1.86 -4.61 -23.05
CA GLU A 11 -1.18 -5.74 -23.67
C GLU A 11 0.26 -5.44 -24.05
N GLU A 12 0.55 -4.24 -24.57
CA GLU A 12 1.91 -3.77 -24.86
C GLU A 12 2.78 -3.73 -23.59
N ILE A 13 2.28 -3.12 -22.52
CA ILE A 13 2.99 -3.07 -21.22
C ILE A 13 3.21 -4.47 -20.68
N ALA A 14 2.18 -5.32 -20.70
CA ALA A 14 2.30 -6.70 -20.24
C ALA A 14 3.34 -7.48 -21.06
N THR A 15 3.33 -7.37 -22.39
CA THR A 15 4.32 -8.03 -23.26
C THR A 15 5.74 -7.59 -22.90
N ALA A 16 5.95 -6.28 -22.68
CA ALA A 16 7.25 -5.76 -22.24
C ALA A 16 7.67 -6.28 -20.86
N LEU A 17 6.71 -6.61 -19.99
CA LEU A 17 6.98 -7.20 -18.68
C LEU A 17 7.30 -8.70 -18.75
N GLU A 18 6.77 -9.44 -19.74
CA GLU A 18 7.03 -10.88 -19.92
C GLU A 18 8.52 -11.16 -20.16
N ASP A 19 9.24 -10.23 -20.81
CA ASP A 19 10.67 -10.34 -21.07
C ASP A 19 11.52 -10.44 -19.78
N TYR A 20 11.00 -9.98 -18.65
CA TYR A 20 11.67 -10.05 -17.36
C TYR A 20 11.41 -11.37 -16.61
N GLY A 21 10.55 -12.24 -17.12
CA GLY A 21 10.28 -13.56 -16.54
C GLY A 21 9.45 -13.50 -15.25
N ASP A 22 9.83 -14.28 -14.25
CA ASP A 22 9.14 -14.29 -12.96
C ASP A 22 9.41 -12.98 -12.19
N ILE A 23 8.33 -12.35 -11.75
CA ILE A 23 8.31 -11.05 -11.08
C ILE A 23 7.56 -11.13 -9.74
N ASP A 24 7.41 -12.32 -9.18
CA ASP A 24 6.64 -12.54 -7.96
C ASP A 24 7.28 -11.93 -6.71
N LYS A 25 8.62 -11.82 -6.67
CA LYS A 25 9.35 -11.34 -5.49
C LYS A 25 10.55 -10.48 -5.86
N TYR A 26 10.70 -9.39 -5.10
CA TYR A 26 11.93 -8.60 -5.11
C TYR A 26 13.09 -9.41 -4.51
N GLY A 27 14.26 -9.38 -5.17
CA GLY A 27 15.44 -10.14 -4.78
C GLY A 27 15.59 -11.52 -5.43
N ASP A 28 14.63 -11.93 -6.27
CA ASP A 28 14.67 -13.18 -7.04
C ASP A 28 14.12 -13.00 -8.48
N SER A 29 14.23 -11.78 -9.03
CA SER A 29 13.71 -11.46 -10.36
C SER A 29 14.79 -10.89 -11.27
N LYS A 30 14.68 -11.11 -12.59
CA LYS A 30 15.56 -10.42 -13.56
C LYS A 30 15.45 -8.91 -13.45
N LEU A 31 14.32 -8.40 -12.96
CA LEU A 31 14.12 -6.99 -12.68
C LEU A 31 15.15 -6.43 -11.70
N ASP A 32 15.74 -7.23 -10.80
CA ASP A 32 16.69 -6.75 -9.79
C ASP A 32 17.93 -6.10 -10.42
N ASN A 33 18.32 -6.58 -11.60
CA ASN A 33 19.47 -6.08 -12.35
C ASN A 33 19.12 -4.92 -13.30
N ILE A 34 17.84 -4.59 -13.43
CA ILE A 34 17.39 -3.47 -14.26
C ILE A 34 17.57 -2.16 -13.49
N LYS A 35 18.06 -1.11 -14.13
CA LYS A 35 18.23 0.20 -13.49
C LYS A 35 16.89 0.81 -13.06
N LEU A 36 16.88 1.51 -11.93
CA LEU A 36 15.66 2.04 -11.31
C LEU A 36 14.92 3.03 -12.21
N GLU A 37 15.64 3.80 -13.03
CA GLU A 37 15.04 4.74 -13.98
C GLU A 37 14.17 4.03 -15.02
N LYS A 38 14.54 2.81 -15.43
CA LYS A 38 13.74 2.02 -16.36
C LYS A 38 12.48 1.45 -15.68
N ILE A 39 12.60 1.06 -14.41
CA ILE A 39 11.44 0.61 -13.60
C ILE A 39 10.45 1.75 -13.43
N LEU A 40 10.93 2.95 -13.08
CA LEU A 40 10.09 4.15 -12.92
C LEU A 40 9.37 4.49 -14.22
N LYS A 41 10.05 4.44 -15.37
CA LYS A 41 9.41 4.68 -16.68
C LYS A 41 8.26 3.71 -16.97
N LEU A 42 8.45 2.41 -16.70
CA LEU A 42 7.39 1.42 -16.89
C LEU A 42 6.23 1.65 -15.91
N LEU A 43 6.53 2.04 -14.67
CA LEU A 43 5.51 2.39 -13.70
C LEU A 43 4.70 3.61 -14.15
N ASP A 44 5.35 4.66 -14.66
CA ASP A 44 4.69 5.87 -15.18
C ASP A 44 3.71 5.52 -16.32
N GLU A 45 4.07 4.58 -17.20
CA GLU A 45 3.17 4.12 -18.27
C GLU A 45 1.89 3.46 -17.72
N VAL A 46 2.00 2.69 -16.64
CA VAL A 46 0.83 2.11 -15.96
C VAL A 46 0.03 3.19 -15.24
N GLU A 47 0.70 4.16 -14.60
CA GLU A 47 0.03 5.21 -13.84
C GLU A 47 -0.72 6.22 -14.71
N ILE A 48 -0.25 6.50 -15.93
CA ILE A 48 -1.01 7.27 -16.93
C ILE A 48 -2.39 6.65 -17.17
N ILE A 49 -2.47 5.31 -17.22
CA ILE A 49 -3.74 4.59 -17.38
C ILE A 49 -4.56 4.66 -16.09
N ALA A 50 -3.92 4.42 -14.94
CA ALA A 50 -4.57 4.42 -13.63
C ALA A 50 -5.19 5.79 -13.27
N HIS A 51 -4.57 6.88 -13.71
CA HIS A 51 -4.97 8.25 -13.39
C HIS A 51 -5.85 8.90 -14.45
N ASP A 52 -6.27 8.17 -15.48
CA ASP A 52 -7.27 8.68 -16.44
C ASP A 52 -8.59 8.99 -15.70
N ASN A 53 -8.88 10.28 -15.56
CA ASN A 53 -10.05 10.80 -14.86
C ASN A 53 -11.29 10.91 -15.75
N ILE A 54 -11.18 10.57 -17.03
CA ILE A 54 -12.28 10.59 -17.98
C ILE A 54 -13.07 9.26 -17.92
N ILE A 55 -12.40 8.16 -17.55
CA ILE A 55 -13.04 6.83 -17.43
C ILE A 55 -13.77 6.71 -16.09
N ASP A 56 -15.09 6.52 -16.14
CA ASP A 56 -15.92 6.22 -14.97
C ASP A 56 -15.70 4.80 -14.43
N PHE A 57 -16.25 4.50 -13.25
CA PHE A 57 -15.98 3.23 -12.56
C PHE A 57 -16.57 2.01 -13.27
N ASP A 58 -17.73 2.14 -13.92
CA ASP A 58 -18.35 1.03 -14.65
C ASP A 58 -17.57 0.74 -15.93
N SER A 59 -17.15 1.78 -16.64
CA SER A 59 -16.26 1.68 -17.80
C SER A 59 -14.90 1.06 -17.41
N ALA A 60 -14.32 1.47 -16.28
CA ALA A 60 -13.08 0.89 -15.77
C ALA A 60 -13.24 -0.61 -15.48
N LYS A 61 -14.35 -0.99 -14.85
CA LYS A 61 -14.69 -2.40 -14.59
C LYS A 61 -14.81 -3.20 -15.90
N HIS A 62 -15.50 -2.66 -16.91
CA HIS A 62 -15.60 -3.32 -18.22
C HIS A 62 -14.25 -3.52 -18.92
N ILE A 63 -13.30 -2.58 -18.74
CA ILE A 63 -11.96 -2.69 -19.29
C ILE A 63 -11.15 -3.76 -18.54
N LEU A 64 -11.19 -3.73 -17.20
CA LEU A 64 -10.27 -4.48 -16.33
C LEU A 64 -10.78 -5.88 -15.94
N ASP A 65 -12.09 -6.11 -15.90
CA ASP A 65 -12.66 -7.42 -15.51
C ASP A 65 -12.90 -8.34 -16.73
N ASP A 66 -12.57 -7.89 -17.96
CA ASP A 66 -12.70 -8.73 -19.14
C ASP A 66 -11.73 -9.92 -19.08
N PRO A 67 -12.20 -11.16 -19.28
CA PRO A 67 -11.36 -12.35 -19.23
C PRO A 67 -10.11 -12.31 -20.11
N LYS A 68 -10.14 -11.56 -21.23
CA LYS A 68 -8.98 -11.38 -22.11
C LYS A 68 -7.83 -10.62 -21.43
N MET A 69 -8.15 -9.70 -20.52
CA MET A 69 -7.16 -8.88 -19.83
C MET A 69 -6.55 -9.56 -18.61
N ASN A 70 -7.12 -10.67 -18.12
CA ASN A 70 -6.69 -11.35 -16.90
C ASN A 70 -5.18 -11.59 -16.82
N LYS A 71 -4.56 -12.14 -17.89
CA LYS A 71 -3.12 -12.42 -17.92
C LYS A 71 -2.30 -11.14 -17.83
N ALA A 72 -2.64 -10.14 -18.64
CA ALA A 72 -1.94 -8.85 -18.68
C ALA A 72 -2.03 -8.13 -17.33
N LEU A 73 -3.21 -8.12 -16.72
CA LEU A 73 -3.44 -7.47 -15.42
C LEU A 73 -2.72 -8.19 -14.28
N GLN A 74 -2.70 -9.53 -14.26
CA GLN A 74 -1.92 -10.26 -13.27
C GLN A 74 -0.44 -9.86 -13.33
N LEU A 75 0.12 -9.73 -14.53
CA LEU A 75 1.51 -9.35 -14.71
C LEU A 75 1.77 -7.89 -14.30
N ILE A 76 0.91 -6.96 -14.69
CA ILE A 76 1.02 -5.54 -14.28
C ILE A 76 0.91 -5.39 -12.76
N ARG A 77 0.00 -6.11 -12.11
CA ARG A 77 -0.17 -6.06 -10.65
C ARG A 77 1.03 -6.65 -9.92
N LYS A 78 1.58 -7.76 -10.40
CA LYS A 78 2.84 -8.33 -9.87
C LYS A 78 3.99 -7.34 -10.02
N PHE A 79 4.12 -6.72 -11.20
CA PHE A 79 5.11 -5.68 -11.44
C PHE A 79 4.96 -4.49 -10.51
N TYR A 80 3.73 -4.01 -10.27
CA TYR A 80 3.46 -2.90 -9.37
C TYR A 80 3.93 -3.20 -7.93
N VAL A 81 3.62 -4.40 -7.42
CA VAL A 81 4.09 -4.84 -6.09
C VAL A 81 5.61 -4.91 -6.05
N TYR A 82 6.23 -5.57 -7.03
CA TYR A 82 7.68 -5.66 -7.15
C TYR A 82 8.33 -4.27 -7.15
N ALA A 83 7.84 -3.37 -8.00
CA ALA A 83 8.40 -2.03 -8.17
C ALA A 83 8.27 -1.22 -6.88
N GLY A 84 7.12 -1.30 -6.20
CA GLY A 84 6.89 -0.68 -4.89
C GLY A 84 7.89 -1.16 -3.85
N SER A 85 8.00 -2.48 -3.64
CA SER A 85 8.93 -3.07 -2.66
C SER A 85 10.38 -2.72 -2.96
N ARG A 86 10.78 -2.71 -4.24
CA ARG A 86 12.13 -2.32 -4.64
C ARG A 86 12.39 -0.84 -4.38
N LEU A 87 11.47 0.05 -4.76
CA LEU A 87 11.60 1.49 -4.53
C LEU A 87 11.73 1.81 -3.04
N GLU A 88 10.91 1.21 -2.20
CA GLU A 88 10.98 1.36 -0.74
C GLU A 88 12.30 0.83 -0.18
N THR A 89 12.73 -0.37 -0.60
CA THR A 89 13.99 -0.98 -0.13
C THR A 89 15.22 -0.15 -0.54
N GLU A 90 15.30 0.28 -1.79
CA GLU A 90 16.42 1.10 -2.27
C GLU A 90 16.42 2.47 -1.60
N ASN A 91 15.25 3.06 -1.33
CA ASN A 91 15.18 4.32 -0.59
C ASN A 91 15.57 4.15 0.88
N ALA A 92 15.16 3.05 1.53
CA ALA A 92 15.61 2.70 2.88
C ALA A 92 17.14 2.64 2.96
N LYS A 93 17.80 1.92 2.03
CA LYS A 93 19.28 1.85 1.95
C LYS A 93 19.90 3.25 1.77
N LYS A 94 19.36 4.07 0.85
CA LYS A 94 19.82 5.46 0.65
C LYS A 94 19.73 6.29 1.93
N ILE A 95 18.65 6.15 2.71
CA ILE A 95 18.50 6.85 3.99
C ILE A 95 19.60 6.44 4.97
N LEU A 96 19.91 5.14 5.07
CA LEU A 96 20.95 4.62 5.96
C LEU A 96 22.34 5.18 5.62
N GLU A 97 22.64 5.29 4.33
CA GLU A 97 23.92 5.81 3.81
C GLU A 97 24.01 7.35 3.83
N SER A 98 22.88 8.05 3.97
CA SER A 98 22.82 9.51 3.86
C SER A 98 23.37 10.25 5.09
N GLU A 99 24.03 11.38 4.82
CA GLU A 99 24.39 12.39 5.83
C GLU A 99 23.16 13.19 6.29
N ASN A 100 22.14 13.33 5.44
CA ASN A 100 20.87 13.99 5.76
C ASN A 100 19.71 13.03 5.50
N PRO A 101 19.45 12.09 6.44
CA PRO A 101 18.48 11.02 6.23
C PRO A 101 17.04 11.53 6.12
N GLU A 102 16.67 12.61 6.82
CA GLU A 102 15.33 13.21 6.71
C GLU A 102 15.06 13.78 5.33
N LYS A 103 15.99 14.57 4.78
CA LYS A 103 15.88 15.09 3.41
C LYS A 103 15.85 13.98 2.36
N THR A 104 16.52 12.85 2.65
CA THR A 104 16.53 11.67 1.77
C THR A 104 15.21 10.91 1.83
N LEU A 105 14.57 10.85 3.00
CA LEU A 105 13.21 10.34 3.14
C LEU A 105 12.21 11.16 2.33
N GLU A 106 12.30 12.49 2.44
CA GLU A 106 11.41 13.44 1.75
C GLU A 106 11.57 13.43 0.22
N SER A 107 12.71 12.95 -0.30
CA SER A 107 12.93 12.82 -1.75
C SER A 107 12.39 11.51 -2.34
N PHE A 108 11.75 10.66 -1.53
CA PHE A 108 11.12 9.44 -2.01
C PHE A 108 10.04 9.76 -3.05
N THR A 109 10.04 9.02 -4.18
CA THR A 109 9.17 9.29 -5.33
C THR A 109 7.68 9.39 -5.00
N PHE A 110 7.21 8.71 -3.96
CA PHE A 110 5.79 8.72 -3.56
C PHE A 110 5.49 9.59 -2.33
N PHE A 111 6.45 10.35 -1.80
CA PHE A 111 6.30 11.08 -0.54
C PHE A 111 5.03 11.96 -0.52
N ASP A 112 4.87 12.88 -1.49
CA ASP A 112 3.70 13.76 -1.59
C ASP A 112 2.36 12.99 -1.70
N ARG A 113 2.38 11.80 -2.32
CA ARG A 113 1.18 10.95 -2.43
C ARG A 113 0.76 10.42 -1.07
N TYR A 114 1.73 10.06 -0.22
CA TYR A 114 1.45 9.64 1.14
C TYR A 114 0.94 10.80 2.01
N GLU A 115 1.45 12.03 1.84
CA GLU A 115 0.91 13.19 2.55
C GLU A 115 -0.58 13.42 2.23
N GLY A 116 -0.93 13.40 0.94
CA GLY A 116 -2.31 13.51 0.50
C GLY A 116 -3.19 12.35 1.00
N LEU A 117 -2.67 11.12 0.99
CA LEU A 117 -3.35 9.93 1.47
C LEU A 117 -3.65 10.01 2.97
N ILE A 118 -2.67 10.44 3.78
CA ILE A 118 -2.83 10.57 5.23
C ILE A 118 -3.81 11.69 5.58
N LYS A 119 -3.82 12.77 4.81
CA LYS A 119 -4.82 13.84 4.94
C LYS A 119 -6.24 13.36 4.61
N ASN A 120 -6.39 12.39 3.71
CA ASN A 120 -7.69 11.76 3.48
C ASN A 120 -8.06 10.85 4.66
N GLU A 121 -7.11 10.04 5.14
CA GLU A 121 -7.34 9.11 6.26
C GLU A 121 -7.71 9.84 7.56
N SER A 122 -7.14 11.03 7.81
CA SER A 122 -7.47 11.85 8.99
C SER A 122 -8.88 12.46 8.98
N GLN A 123 -9.58 12.41 7.85
CA GLN A 123 -11.00 12.78 7.76
C GLN A 123 -11.92 11.63 8.16
N LEU A 124 -11.42 10.38 8.13
CA LEU A 124 -12.19 9.19 8.48
C LEU A 124 -12.17 8.95 9.99
N VAL A 125 -11.01 9.13 10.62
CA VAL A 125 -10.80 8.89 12.05
C VAL A 125 -9.91 10.00 12.62
N LYS A 126 -10.17 10.38 13.87
CA LYS A 126 -9.33 11.35 14.57
C LYS A 126 -8.03 10.68 15.04
N PHE A 127 -6.90 11.24 14.59
CA PHE A 127 -5.56 10.91 15.05
C PHE A 127 -5.01 12.05 15.91
N ASP A 128 -4.37 11.71 17.03
CA ASP A 128 -3.69 12.64 17.92
C ASP A 128 -2.62 11.90 18.75
N GLU A 129 -1.90 12.61 19.63
CA GLU A 129 -0.82 12.08 20.46
C GLU A 129 -1.28 11.03 21.47
N ASN A 130 -2.57 10.97 21.77
CA ASN A 130 -3.15 9.99 22.69
C ASN A 130 -3.59 8.72 21.98
N LYS A 131 -3.52 8.70 20.65
CA LYS A 131 -3.90 7.54 19.83
C LYS A 131 -2.72 6.64 19.55
N LYS A 132 -2.97 5.33 19.71
CA LYS A 132 -2.05 4.28 19.31
C LYS A 132 -2.56 3.53 18.08
N ILE A 133 -1.75 3.51 17.03
CA ILE A 133 -2.06 2.95 15.72
C ILE A 133 -1.30 1.64 15.52
N ILE A 134 -2.01 0.58 15.12
CA ILE A 134 -1.39 -0.60 14.50
C ILE A 134 -1.48 -0.47 12.99
N PHE A 135 -0.38 -0.71 12.28
CA PHE A 135 -0.34 -0.79 10.82
C PHE A 135 0.17 -2.16 10.37
N ILE A 136 -0.72 -2.94 9.75
CA ILE A 136 -0.43 -4.30 9.26
C ILE A 136 0.17 -4.22 7.86
N GLY A 137 1.41 -4.70 7.72
CA GLY A 137 2.21 -4.66 6.49
C GLY A 137 3.02 -3.36 6.38
N SER A 138 3.95 -3.12 7.31
CA SER A 138 4.70 -1.86 7.37
C SER A 138 5.80 -1.70 6.34
N GLY A 139 6.33 -2.79 5.76
CA GLY A 139 7.31 -2.76 4.69
C GLY A 139 8.71 -2.26 5.11
N PRO A 140 9.66 -2.21 4.16
CA PRO A 140 11.05 -1.84 4.43
C PRO A 140 11.23 -0.34 4.70
N LEU A 141 10.31 0.49 4.19
CA LEU A 141 10.22 1.91 4.48
C LEU A 141 8.86 2.21 5.11
N PRO A 142 8.74 2.29 6.45
CA PRO A 142 7.48 2.42 7.16
C PRO A 142 6.92 3.85 7.10
N LEU A 143 6.81 4.40 5.89
CA LEU A 143 6.54 5.82 5.62
C LEU A 143 5.20 6.28 6.20
N THR A 144 4.18 5.42 6.15
CA THR A 144 2.88 5.71 6.76
C THR A 144 3.03 5.97 8.26
N LEU A 145 3.71 5.08 8.99
CA LEU A 145 3.92 5.24 10.43
C LEU A 145 4.74 6.49 10.74
N ILE A 146 5.80 6.73 9.96
CA ILE A 146 6.65 7.92 10.08
C ILE A 146 5.81 9.20 9.94
N MET A 147 4.96 9.28 8.92
CA MET A 147 4.14 10.47 8.69
C MET A 147 3.03 10.62 9.73
N PHE A 148 2.35 9.55 10.14
CA PHE A 148 1.37 9.63 11.23
C PHE A 148 2.00 10.14 12.53
N ASN A 149 3.19 9.65 12.87
CA ASN A 149 3.91 10.15 14.03
C ASN A 149 4.37 11.61 13.84
N LYS A 150 4.94 11.97 12.68
CA LYS A 150 5.40 13.35 12.42
C LYS A 150 4.25 14.37 12.51
N ILE A 151 3.11 14.07 11.89
CA ILE A 151 1.96 14.97 11.71
C ILE A 151 1.08 15.00 12.96
N PHE A 152 0.71 13.83 13.51
CA PHE A 152 -0.27 13.72 14.59
C PHE A 152 0.32 13.34 15.94
N LYS A 153 1.63 13.08 16.01
CA LYS A 153 2.33 12.62 17.22
C LYS A 153 1.78 11.30 17.80
N SER A 154 0.99 10.56 17.02
CA SER A 154 0.44 9.27 17.41
C SER A 154 1.55 8.26 17.68
N LYS A 155 1.32 7.37 18.65
CA LYS A 155 2.19 6.20 18.86
C LYS A 155 1.87 5.16 17.79
N CYS A 156 2.90 4.59 17.19
CA CYS A 156 2.74 3.73 16.02
C CYS A 156 3.42 2.38 16.24
N ILE A 157 2.75 1.31 15.82
CA ILE A 157 3.33 -0.03 15.78
C ILE A 157 3.10 -0.60 14.37
N GLY A 158 4.17 -0.95 13.69
CA GLY A 158 4.15 -1.67 12.42
C GLY A 158 4.24 -3.17 12.67
N ILE A 159 3.41 -3.93 11.97
CA ILE A 159 3.51 -5.38 11.91
C ILE A 159 4.07 -5.76 10.54
N GLU A 160 5.22 -6.44 10.55
CA GLU A 160 5.89 -6.92 9.33
C GLU A 160 6.17 -8.42 9.47
N MET A 161 5.84 -9.18 8.42
CA MET A 161 5.94 -10.64 8.47
C MET A 161 7.35 -11.11 8.13
N ASP A 162 8.07 -10.41 7.26
CA ASP A 162 9.45 -10.75 6.90
C ASP A 162 10.46 -10.11 7.86
N GLU A 163 11.22 -10.94 8.56
CA GLU A 163 12.18 -10.47 9.57
C GLU A 163 13.28 -9.56 8.99
N LYS A 164 13.75 -9.82 7.75
CA LYS A 164 14.78 -8.99 7.11
C LYS A 164 14.22 -7.62 6.75
N VAL A 165 12.99 -7.57 6.23
CA VAL A 165 12.26 -6.33 5.93
C VAL A 165 12.01 -5.54 7.21
N ALA A 166 11.57 -6.21 8.28
CA ALA A 166 11.36 -5.59 9.59
C ALA A 166 12.66 -5.00 10.14
N ASN A 167 13.78 -5.73 10.05
CA ASN A 167 15.08 -5.23 10.51
C ASN A 167 15.52 -3.99 9.73
N LEU A 168 15.40 -3.99 8.40
CA LEU A 168 15.70 -2.81 7.59
C LEU A 168 14.83 -1.59 8.00
N SER A 169 13.55 -1.80 8.23
CA SER A 169 12.65 -0.73 8.67
C SER A 169 13.04 -0.14 10.04
N ARG A 170 13.49 -0.99 10.98
CA ARG A 170 13.99 -0.56 12.31
C ARG A 170 15.28 0.25 12.18
N GLU A 171 16.20 -0.18 11.31
CA GLU A 171 17.43 0.57 11.04
C GLU A 171 17.12 1.95 10.47
N VAL A 172 16.15 2.04 9.55
CA VAL A 172 15.69 3.33 9.01
C VAL A 172 15.12 4.21 10.11
N LEU A 173 14.21 3.70 10.94
CA LEU A 173 13.62 4.44 12.06
C LEU A 173 14.68 4.96 13.02
N LYS A 174 15.69 4.13 13.35
CA LYS A 174 16.84 4.53 14.17
C LYS A 174 17.67 5.63 13.51
N LYS A 175 17.95 5.52 12.21
CA LYS A 175 18.72 6.52 11.46
C LYS A 175 18.04 7.89 11.45
N ILE A 176 16.71 7.94 11.51
CA ILE A 176 15.92 9.18 11.57
C ILE A 176 15.46 9.54 13.01
N ASN A 177 15.95 8.85 14.04
CA ASN A 177 15.63 9.08 15.47
C ASN A 177 14.12 8.97 15.79
N MET A 178 13.44 7.95 15.25
CA MET A 178 12.00 7.73 15.47
C MET A 178 11.67 6.38 16.12
N GLU A 179 12.68 5.58 16.47
CA GLU A 179 12.53 4.25 17.07
C GLU A 179 11.88 4.25 18.47
N GLU A 180 11.93 5.38 19.19
CA GLU A 180 11.26 5.51 20.49
C GLU A 180 9.74 5.66 20.37
N ASN A 181 9.25 6.15 19.23
CA ASN A 181 7.83 6.47 19.02
C ASN A 181 7.14 5.52 18.01
N ILE A 182 7.94 4.81 17.22
CA ILE A 182 7.49 3.87 16.21
C ILE A 182 8.17 2.53 16.46
N GLU A 183 7.37 1.54 16.86
CA GLU A 183 7.83 0.17 17.05
C GLU A 183 7.55 -0.66 15.78
N ILE A 184 8.43 -1.60 15.46
CA ILE A 184 8.19 -2.60 14.42
C ILE A 184 8.27 -3.97 15.07
N ILE A 185 7.21 -4.77 14.94
CA ILE A 185 7.11 -6.12 15.48
C ILE A 185 7.07 -7.11 14.31
N VAL A 186 7.89 -8.16 14.42
CA VAL A 186 7.86 -9.26 13.46
C VAL A 186 6.67 -10.16 13.79
N GLY A 187 5.77 -10.36 12.82
CA GLY A 187 4.59 -11.19 13.00
C GLY A 187 3.57 -10.98 11.90
N ASP A 188 2.44 -11.67 12.05
CA ASP A 188 1.27 -11.48 11.20
C ASP A 188 0.21 -10.66 11.94
N GLU A 189 -0.95 -10.48 11.32
CA GLU A 189 -2.07 -9.74 11.90
C GLU A 189 -2.55 -10.26 13.26
N LYS A 190 -2.22 -11.51 13.66
CA LYS A 190 -2.61 -12.05 14.98
C LYS A 190 -1.84 -11.45 16.13
N THR A 191 -0.72 -10.82 15.83
CA THR A 191 0.14 -10.13 16.81
C THR A 191 -0.63 -9.06 17.59
N ILE A 192 -1.69 -8.48 17.00
CA ILE A 192 -2.50 -7.43 17.65
C ILE A 192 -3.18 -7.92 18.93
N GLN A 193 -3.41 -9.22 19.10
CA GLN A 193 -4.08 -9.76 20.29
C GLN A 193 -3.37 -9.39 21.61
N ASN A 194 -2.05 -9.18 21.55
CA ASN A 194 -1.22 -8.94 22.74
C ASN A 194 -0.82 -7.46 22.91
N ILE A 195 -1.47 -6.56 22.17
CA ILE A 195 -1.06 -5.16 22.08
C ILE A 195 -2.29 -4.28 22.26
N ASP A 196 -2.21 -3.27 23.13
CA ASP A 196 -3.25 -2.24 23.19
C ASP A 196 -3.23 -1.39 21.92
N TYR A 197 -4.39 -0.97 21.43
CA TYR A 197 -4.49 -0.06 20.29
C TYR A 197 -5.82 0.72 20.30
N ASP A 198 -5.80 1.87 19.64
CA ASP A 198 -7.01 2.66 19.38
C ASP A 198 -7.51 2.46 17.95
N ILE A 199 -6.61 2.23 16.99
CA ILE A 199 -6.90 2.24 15.56
C ILE A 199 -6.10 1.13 14.88
N ILE A 200 -6.75 0.36 14.01
CA ILE A 200 -6.09 -0.61 13.12
C ILE A 200 -6.09 -0.07 11.70
N MET A 201 -4.95 -0.20 11.04
CA MET A 201 -4.77 0.12 9.64
C MET A 201 -4.23 -1.11 8.90
N VAL A 202 -4.82 -1.43 7.75
CA VAL A 202 -4.38 -2.54 6.89
C VAL A 202 -3.78 -1.95 5.60
N ALA A 203 -2.51 -2.28 5.34
CA ALA A 203 -1.83 -1.83 4.13
C ALA A 203 -2.51 -2.35 2.86
N ALA A 204 -2.35 -1.60 1.77
CA ALA A 204 -2.91 -1.95 0.46
C ALA A 204 -2.41 -3.31 -0.03
N LEU A 205 -1.18 -3.70 0.33
CA LEU A 205 -0.52 -4.92 -0.13
C LEU A 205 -0.43 -6.03 0.94
N ALA A 206 -1.06 -5.87 2.11
CA ALA A 206 -1.11 -6.92 3.12
C ALA A 206 -1.98 -8.09 2.63
N GLU A 207 -1.45 -9.31 2.55
CA GLU A 207 -2.12 -10.48 1.99
C GLU A 207 -1.95 -11.73 2.88
N PRO A 208 -2.83 -12.74 2.78
CA PRO A 208 -4.07 -12.76 1.99
C PRO A 208 -5.21 -11.98 2.66
N LYS A 209 -5.93 -11.10 1.91
CA LYS A 209 -6.98 -10.22 2.47
C LYS A 209 -8.03 -10.94 3.31
N GLU A 210 -8.58 -12.06 2.82
CA GLU A 210 -9.61 -12.83 3.54
C GLU A 210 -9.11 -13.29 4.92
N ARG A 211 -7.85 -13.75 5.01
CA ARG A 211 -7.22 -14.15 6.28
C ARG A 211 -7.02 -12.96 7.20
N VAL A 212 -6.46 -11.87 6.67
CA VAL A 212 -6.15 -10.66 7.43
C VAL A 212 -7.41 -10.09 8.09
N PHE A 213 -8.48 -9.87 7.31
CA PHE A 213 -9.71 -9.32 7.84
C PHE A 213 -10.46 -10.28 8.77
N ALA A 214 -10.46 -11.59 8.51
CA ALA A 214 -11.06 -12.57 9.41
C ALA A 214 -10.37 -12.57 10.79
N ASN A 215 -9.04 -12.58 10.82
CA ASN A 215 -8.27 -12.52 12.06
C ASN A 215 -8.47 -11.18 12.80
N VAL A 216 -8.44 -10.05 12.09
CA VAL A 216 -8.73 -8.74 12.68
C VAL A 216 -10.15 -8.72 13.28
N TRP A 217 -11.14 -9.28 12.57
CA TRP A 217 -12.52 -9.35 13.06
C TRP A 217 -12.62 -10.12 14.38
N GLU A 218 -11.90 -11.24 14.52
CA GLU A 218 -11.91 -12.06 15.75
C GLU A 218 -11.35 -11.31 16.96
N MET A 219 -10.39 -10.40 16.76
CA MET A 219 -9.60 -9.80 17.85
C MET A 219 -10.12 -8.44 18.30
N ILE A 220 -10.85 -7.71 17.45
CA ILE A 220 -11.35 -6.37 17.81
C ILE A 220 -12.76 -6.40 18.41
N ASN A 221 -13.12 -5.28 19.04
CA ASN A 221 -14.49 -4.96 19.41
C ASN A 221 -15.15 -4.03 18.37
N GLU A 222 -16.47 -3.83 18.49
CA GLU A 222 -17.30 -3.02 17.57
C GLU A 222 -16.90 -1.54 17.51
N LYS A 223 -16.24 -1.02 18.56
CA LYS A 223 -15.81 0.39 18.66
C LYS A 223 -14.42 0.64 18.12
N THR A 224 -13.68 -0.39 17.72
CA THR A 224 -12.36 -0.22 17.10
C THR A 224 -12.50 0.18 15.63
N PRO A 225 -11.99 1.35 15.20
CA PRO A 225 -11.96 1.70 13.79
C PRO A 225 -10.92 0.86 13.08
N VAL A 226 -11.30 0.30 11.93
CA VAL A 226 -10.37 -0.33 11.00
C VAL A 226 -10.35 0.49 9.72
N LEU A 227 -9.19 1.06 9.39
CA LEU A 227 -8.95 1.63 8.08
C LEU A 227 -8.24 0.62 7.19
N TYR A 228 -8.64 0.55 5.93
CA TYR A 228 -7.84 -0.17 4.93
C TYR A 228 -7.70 0.64 3.66
N ARG A 229 -6.64 0.33 2.93
CA ARG A 229 -6.36 0.90 1.61
C ARG A 229 -6.75 -0.09 0.52
N THR A 230 -7.40 0.40 -0.52
CA THR A 230 -7.79 -0.39 -1.69
C THR A 230 -7.67 0.41 -2.99
N TYR A 231 -8.08 -0.18 -4.10
CA TYR A 231 -7.99 0.39 -5.44
C TYR A 231 -9.38 0.41 -6.07
N THR A 232 -9.76 1.54 -6.68
CA THR A 232 -11.10 1.71 -7.31
C THR A 232 -10.98 2.38 -8.67
N GLY A 233 -11.96 2.15 -9.56
CA GLY A 233 -11.93 2.66 -10.92
C GLY A 233 -10.69 2.16 -11.68
N MET A 234 -10.12 3.00 -12.55
CA MET A 234 -8.92 2.61 -13.33
C MET A 234 -7.70 2.30 -12.47
N ARG A 235 -7.63 2.77 -11.22
CA ARG A 235 -6.52 2.43 -10.29
C ARG A 235 -6.48 0.95 -9.93
N ALA A 236 -7.56 0.19 -10.16
CA ALA A 236 -7.56 -1.27 -10.01
C ALA A 236 -6.65 -2.00 -11.01
N ILE A 237 -6.08 -1.31 -12.01
CA ILE A 237 -4.99 -1.84 -12.83
C ILE A 237 -3.73 -2.11 -11.99
N LEU A 238 -3.48 -1.30 -10.94
CA LEU A 238 -2.28 -1.35 -10.11
C LEU A 238 -2.27 -2.54 -9.17
N TYR A 239 -3.43 -2.85 -8.57
CA TYR A 239 -3.59 -3.99 -7.69
C TYR A 239 -5.05 -4.41 -7.55
N SER A 240 -5.28 -5.65 -7.13
CA SER A 240 -6.63 -6.18 -6.92
C SER A 240 -7.37 -5.40 -5.81
N PRO A 241 -8.62 -4.96 -6.04
CA PRO A 241 -9.44 -4.35 -5.00
C PRO A 241 -9.78 -5.32 -3.87
N VAL A 242 -10.04 -4.78 -2.68
CA VAL A 242 -10.60 -5.52 -1.55
C VAL A 242 -12.09 -5.70 -1.80
N THR A 243 -12.56 -6.93 -1.68
CA THR A 243 -13.94 -7.33 -1.94
C THR A 243 -14.78 -7.37 -0.67
N GLU A 244 -16.11 -7.31 -0.83
CA GLU A 244 -17.05 -7.46 0.29
C GLU A 244 -16.98 -8.84 0.94
N LYS A 245 -16.57 -9.87 0.19
CA LYS A 245 -16.36 -11.22 0.73
C LYS A 245 -15.22 -11.21 1.76
N GLU A 246 -14.12 -10.53 1.44
CA GLU A 246 -12.94 -10.47 2.30
C GLU A 246 -13.19 -9.67 3.59
N THR A 247 -14.04 -8.64 3.53
CA THR A 247 -14.42 -7.82 4.70
C THR A 247 -15.74 -8.27 5.34
N ARG A 248 -16.15 -9.52 5.13
CA ARG A 248 -17.37 -10.07 5.73
C ARG A 248 -17.34 -9.93 7.25
N GLY A 249 -18.47 -9.50 7.83
CA GLY A 249 -18.59 -9.23 9.26
C GLY A 249 -18.23 -7.79 9.64
N PHE A 250 -17.84 -6.96 8.66
CA PHE A 250 -17.68 -5.53 8.85
C PHE A 250 -18.73 -4.71 8.10
N HIS A 251 -19.12 -3.58 8.68
CA HIS A 251 -19.90 -2.53 8.03
C HIS A 251 -18.95 -1.47 7.49
N LYS A 252 -19.12 -1.10 6.21
CA LYS A 252 -18.42 0.03 5.61
C LYS A 252 -19.12 1.33 5.99
N GLU A 253 -18.49 2.13 6.85
CA GLU A 253 -19.03 3.43 7.27
C GLU A 253 -18.84 4.50 6.20
N VAL A 254 -17.58 4.70 5.78
CA VAL A 254 -17.20 5.80 4.87
C VAL A 254 -16.04 5.34 3.99
N MET A 255 -15.98 5.87 2.76
CA MET A 255 -14.84 5.73 1.87
C MET A 255 -14.47 7.08 1.25
N ILE A 256 -13.17 7.34 1.11
CA ILE A 256 -12.65 8.52 0.41
C ILE A 256 -11.90 8.07 -0.83
N LEU A 257 -12.39 8.52 -1.98
CA LEU A 257 -11.76 8.26 -3.28
C LEU A 257 -10.50 9.12 -3.44
N PRO A 258 -9.44 8.59 -4.09
CA PRO A 258 -8.23 9.35 -4.34
C PRO A 258 -8.44 10.45 -5.37
N THR A 259 -7.67 11.53 -5.25
CA THR A 259 -7.57 12.61 -6.23
C THR A 259 -6.12 12.83 -6.64
N GLY A 260 -5.89 13.41 -7.81
CA GLY A 260 -4.54 13.65 -8.33
C GLY A 260 -3.76 12.34 -8.46
N ASN A 261 -2.52 12.32 -7.96
CA ASN A 261 -1.60 11.19 -8.12
C ASN A 261 -1.71 10.13 -6.99
N ILE A 262 -2.67 10.28 -6.07
CA ILE A 262 -2.91 9.28 -5.02
C ILE A 262 -3.50 8.02 -5.67
N ASN A 263 -2.98 6.85 -5.30
CA ASN A 263 -3.43 5.57 -5.85
C ASN A 263 -4.51 4.89 -4.99
N ASN A 264 -4.44 5.03 -3.67
CA ASN A 264 -5.30 4.28 -2.77
C ASN A 264 -6.59 5.02 -2.44
N THR A 265 -7.69 4.26 -2.46
CA THR A 265 -8.95 4.59 -1.78
C THR A 265 -8.83 4.18 -0.33
N SER A 266 -9.15 5.08 0.60
CA SER A 266 -9.17 4.79 2.03
C SER A 266 -10.58 4.49 2.47
N VAL A 267 -10.77 3.41 3.22
CA VAL A 267 -12.08 2.94 3.66
C VAL A 267 -12.06 2.72 5.16
N LEU A 268 -13.08 3.25 5.85
CA LEU A 268 -13.33 2.99 7.27
C LEU A 268 -14.43 1.94 7.41
N ILE A 269 -14.13 0.91 8.20
CA ILE A 269 -15.06 -0.16 8.53
C ILE A 269 -15.15 -0.42 10.04
N ARG A 270 -16.28 -0.99 10.46
CA ARG A 270 -16.56 -1.41 11.85
C ARG A 270 -17.02 -2.84 11.91
N LYS A 271 -16.62 -3.54 12.96
CA LYS A 271 -17.14 -4.89 13.24
C LYS A 271 -18.65 -4.83 13.51
N ILE A 272 -19.38 -5.80 12.95
CA ILE A 272 -20.79 -6.08 13.21
C ILE A 272 -20.88 -7.50 13.80
N ILE A 273 -21.80 -7.70 14.74
CA ILE A 273 -22.17 -9.00 15.32
C ILE A 273 -23.47 -9.50 14.69
#